data_AF-A0A955EI85-F1
#
_entry.id   AF-A0A955EI85-F1
#
_cell.length_a   1.000
_cell.length_b   1.000
_cell.length_c   1.000
_cell.angle_alpha   90.00
_cell.angle_beta   90.00
_cell.angle_gamma   90.00
#
_symmetry.space_group_name_H-M   'P 1'
#
loop_
_entity.id
_entity.type
_entity.pdbx_description
1 polymer ?
#
loop_
_entity_poly.entity_id
_entity_poly.type
_entity_poly.pdbx_seq_one_letter_code
_entity_poly.pdbx_strand_id
1 'polypeptide(L)'
;SYVVFGGPGTGSTGVIEVSSLNGANGFVLNGVDPNDWSGWSVSGAGDVNGDGVDDLIIGAPGPAGGFYAGESYVVFGVLAIPPCAGDTDGDSDVDFSDLNILLDNWGTTGPEGDVDGDGDVDFIDLDILLDNWGNGC
;
A
#
# COMPACT_ATOMS: atom_id res chain seq x y z
N SER A 1 5.10 2.73 -19.18
CA SER A 1 6.27 2.66 -18.27
C SER A 1 6.17 1.42 -17.40
N TYR A 2 7.15 1.15 -16.52
CA TYR A 2 7.15 0.01 -15.59
C TYR A 2 7.34 0.51 -14.15
N VAL A 3 6.62 -0.10 -13.21
CA VAL A 3 6.82 0.07 -11.77
C VAL A 3 7.39 -1.24 -11.23
N VAL A 4 8.52 -1.18 -10.54
CA VAL A 4 9.19 -2.34 -9.96
C VAL A 4 9.25 -2.15 -8.45
N PHE A 5 8.79 -3.15 -7.70
CA PHE A 5 8.80 -3.07 -6.25
C PHE A 5 10.20 -3.36 -5.70
N GLY A 6 10.65 -2.48 -4.81
CA GLY A 6 11.88 -2.68 -4.06
C GLY A 6 11.73 -3.84 -3.08
N GLY A 7 12.83 -4.53 -2.79
CA GLY A 7 12.82 -5.63 -1.85
C GLY A 7 14.20 -6.29 -1.73
N PRO A 8 14.38 -7.21 -0.76
CA PRO A 8 15.60 -7.97 -0.63
C PRO A 8 15.91 -8.72 -1.94
N GLY A 9 17.01 -8.37 -2.58
CA GLY A 9 17.44 -9.01 -3.83
C GLY A 9 16.92 -8.37 -5.13
N THR A 10 16.04 -7.37 -5.08
CA THR A 10 15.63 -6.61 -6.28
C THR A 10 16.87 -6.00 -6.94
N GLY A 11 17.11 -6.34 -8.21
CA GLY A 11 18.27 -5.87 -8.97
C GLY A 11 19.62 -6.48 -8.57
N SER A 12 19.66 -7.50 -7.69
CA SER A 12 20.90 -8.15 -7.24
C SER A 12 21.74 -8.79 -8.34
N THR A 13 21.10 -9.19 -9.45
CA THR A 13 21.74 -9.73 -10.64
C THR A 13 22.17 -8.64 -11.63
N GLY A 14 21.88 -7.37 -11.35
CA GLY A 14 22.08 -6.23 -12.25
C GLY A 14 21.08 -6.16 -13.41
N VAL A 15 20.14 -7.11 -13.50
CA VAL A 15 19.12 -7.18 -14.55
C VAL A 15 17.75 -7.34 -13.92
N ILE A 16 16.79 -6.52 -14.36
CA ILE A 16 15.39 -6.66 -14.01
C ILE A 16 14.66 -7.11 -15.27
N GLU A 17 14.14 -8.34 -15.25
CA GLU A 17 13.35 -8.88 -16.35
C GLU A 17 11.91 -8.37 -16.26
N VAL A 18 11.61 -7.28 -16.97
CA VAL A 18 10.30 -6.62 -16.91
C VAL A 18 9.14 -7.47 -17.45
N SER A 19 9.43 -8.51 -18.23
CA SER A 19 8.45 -9.52 -18.66
C SER A 19 8.02 -10.46 -17.52
N SER A 20 8.77 -10.51 -16.42
CA SER A 20 8.45 -11.33 -15.24
C SER A 20 7.57 -10.61 -14.21
N LEU A 21 7.18 -9.35 -14.49
CA LEU A 21 6.33 -8.57 -13.58
C LEU A 21 4.92 -9.15 -13.50
N ASN A 22 4.43 -9.39 -12.28
CA ASN A 22 3.21 -10.16 -12.03
C ASN A 22 2.29 -9.57 -10.95
N GLY A 23 2.54 -8.34 -10.52
CA GLY A 23 1.78 -7.67 -9.44
C GLY A 23 2.39 -7.87 -8.05
N ALA A 24 3.13 -8.94 -7.79
CA ALA A 24 3.84 -9.13 -6.51
C ALA A 24 5.22 -8.47 -6.50
N ASN A 25 5.85 -8.31 -7.67
CA ASN A 25 7.18 -7.73 -7.85
C ASN A 25 7.16 -6.42 -8.67
N GLY A 26 5.97 -5.94 -9.03
CA GLY A 26 5.75 -4.76 -9.86
C GLY A 26 4.76 -5.02 -10.99
N PHE A 27 4.53 -4.02 -11.82
CA PHE A 27 3.52 -4.04 -12.86
C PHE A 27 3.84 -3.07 -14.02
N VAL A 28 3.09 -3.22 -15.12
CA VAL A 28 3.16 -2.32 -16.27
C VAL A 28 2.17 -1.18 -16.08
N LEU A 29 2.64 0.07 -16.20
CA LEU A 29 1.76 1.23 -16.29
C LEU A 29 1.59 1.57 -17.77
N ASN A 30 0.42 1.21 -18.30
CA ASN A 30 0.06 1.53 -19.68
C ASN A 30 -0.46 2.96 -19.75
N GLY A 31 0.14 3.74 -20.64
CA GLY A 31 -0.39 5.04 -21.01
C GLY A 31 -1.78 4.93 -21.62
N VAL A 32 -2.60 5.98 -21.47
CA VAL A 32 -3.96 6.03 -22.01
C VAL A 32 -3.94 6.28 -23.51
N ASP A 33 -3.07 7.20 -23.97
CA ASP A 33 -3.00 7.62 -25.36
C ASP A 33 -1.65 7.32 -26.03
N PRO A 34 -1.61 7.11 -27.35
CA PRO A 34 -0.36 7.04 -28.09
C PRO A 34 0.45 8.34 -27.94
N ASN A 35 1.73 8.21 -27.58
CA ASN A 35 2.66 9.33 -27.38
C ASN A 35 2.34 10.22 -26.17
N ASP A 36 1.55 9.76 -25.19
CA ASP A 36 1.35 10.46 -23.91
C ASP A 36 2.65 10.65 -23.10
N TRP A 37 3.68 9.86 -23.43
CA TRP A 37 4.96 9.85 -22.72
C TRP A 37 4.81 9.51 -21.23
N SER A 38 3.93 8.56 -20.91
CA SER A 38 3.78 8.02 -19.55
C SER A 38 5.12 7.62 -18.93
N GLY A 39 5.38 8.14 -17.73
CA GLY A 39 6.65 7.93 -17.02
C GLY A 39 7.73 8.97 -17.34
N TRP A 40 7.39 10.10 -17.97
CA TRP A 40 8.35 11.17 -18.27
C TRP A 40 8.97 11.79 -17.01
N SER A 41 8.17 11.94 -15.95
CA SER A 41 8.61 12.44 -14.65
C SER A 41 7.91 11.66 -13.54
N VAL A 42 8.60 11.48 -12.41
CA VAL A 42 8.07 10.81 -11.22
C VAL A 42 8.45 11.62 -9.99
N SER A 43 7.53 11.71 -9.02
CA SER A 43 7.79 12.30 -7.72
C SER A 43 7.01 11.56 -6.62
N GLY A 44 7.47 11.69 -5.37
CA GLY A 44 6.63 11.33 -4.23
C GLY A 44 5.48 12.33 -4.11
N ALA A 45 4.26 11.83 -3.99
CA ALA A 45 3.07 12.65 -3.79
C ALA A 45 2.75 12.87 -2.30
N GLY A 46 3.37 12.08 -1.42
CA GLY A 46 2.91 11.91 -0.03
C GLY A 46 1.65 11.07 0.01
N ASP A 47 1.10 10.84 1.20
CA ASP A 47 -0.21 10.21 1.37
C ASP A 47 -1.34 11.16 0.93
N VAL A 48 -1.91 10.95 -0.26
CA VAL A 48 -2.96 11.82 -0.83
C VAL A 48 -4.37 11.31 -0.57
N ASN A 49 -4.52 10.04 -0.20
CA ASN A 49 -5.83 9.43 0.09
C ASN A 49 -6.12 9.28 1.59
N GLY A 50 -5.13 9.54 2.46
CA GLY A 50 -5.24 9.51 3.91
C GLY A 50 -5.13 8.11 4.52
N ASP A 51 -4.45 7.16 3.85
CA ASP A 51 -4.31 5.78 4.32
C ASP A 51 -3.03 5.51 5.13
N GLY A 52 -2.22 6.55 5.36
CA GLY A 52 -0.97 6.47 6.09
C GLY A 52 0.23 6.01 5.27
N VAL A 53 0.09 5.84 3.95
CA VAL A 53 1.17 5.41 3.05
C VAL A 53 1.45 6.45 1.98
N ASP A 54 2.72 6.75 1.77
CA ASP A 54 3.13 7.70 0.73
C ASP A 54 2.81 7.18 -0.69
N ASP A 55 2.15 8.02 -1.48
CA ASP A 55 1.81 7.76 -2.88
C ASP A 55 2.86 8.28 -3.86
N LEU A 56 2.72 7.87 -5.12
CA LEU A 56 3.55 8.34 -6.23
C LEU A 56 2.72 9.09 -7.26
N ILE A 57 3.29 10.18 -7.80
CA ILE A 57 2.74 10.87 -8.97
C ILE A 57 3.64 10.70 -10.19
N ILE A 58 3.03 10.39 -11.32
CA ILE A 58 3.70 10.13 -12.60
C ILE A 58 3.13 11.06 -13.67
N GLY A 59 4.01 11.80 -14.33
CA GLY A 59 3.66 12.72 -15.42
C GLY A 59 3.72 12.05 -16.80
N ALA A 60 2.76 12.41 -17.65
CA ALA A 60 2.67 12.06 -19.06
C ALA A 60 2.39 13.35 -19.86
N PRO A 61 3.41 14.17 -20.15
CA PRO A 61 3.23 15.50 -20.75
C PRO A 61 2.99 15.46 -22.27
N GLY A 62 2.91 14.27 -22.85
CA GLY A 62 2.65 14.09 -24.27
C GLY A 62 1.31 14.68 -24.71
N PRO A 63 1.11 14.85 -26.03
CA PRO A 63 -0.04 15.58 -26.56
C PRO A 63 -1.30 14.69 -26.60
N ALA A 64 -1.75 14.21 -25.45
CA ALA A 64 -3.08 13.64 -25.33
C ALA A 64 -4.13 14.74 -25.54
N GLY A 65 -4.98 14.58 -26.56
CA GLY A 65 -6.08 15.52 -26.83
C GLY A 65 -5.73 16.93 -27.35
N GLY A 66 -4.45 17.27 -27.55
CA GLY A 66 -4.04 18.58 -28.09
C GLY A 66 -2.67 19.08 -27.57
N PHE A 67 -2.22 20.25 -28.03
CA PHE A 67 -0.96 20.85 -27.55
C PHE A 67 -1.07 21.14 -26.05
N TYR A 68 -0.34 20.37 -25.24
CA TYR A 68 -0.16 20.54 -23.78
C TYR A 68 -1.35 20.17 -22.87
N ALA A 69 -2.26 19.29 -23.28
CA ALA A 69 -3.28 18.81 -22.32
C ALA A 69 -2.62 17.96 -21.22
N GLY A 70 -1.86 16.93 -21.64
CA GLY A 70 -1.09 16.05 -20.76
C GLY A 70 -1.92 15.30 -19.72
N GLU A 71 -1.34 14.25 -19.16
CA GLU A 71 -1.97 13.45 -18.11
C GLU A 71 -1.05 13.28 -16.90
N SER A 72 -1.68 12.97 -15.78
CA SER A 72 -1.01 12.59 -14.55
C SER A 72 -1.67 11.37 -13.96
N TYR A 73 -0.86 10.44 -13.49
CA TYR A 73 -1.29 9.23 -12.80
C TYR A 73 -0.87 9.33 -11.34
N VAL A 74 -1.78 9.02 -10.43
CA VAL A 74 -1.46 8.77 -9.02
C VAL A 74 -1.45 7.25 -8.83
N VAL A 75 -0.35 6.73 -8.31
CA VAL A 75 -0.24 5.33 -7.90
C VAL A 75 -0.31 5.33 -6.39
N PHE A 76 -1.40 4.80 -5.86
CA PHE A 76 -1.57 4.72 -4.42
C PHE A 76 -0.58 3.73 -3.83
N GLY A 77 0.08 4.15 -2.76
CA GLY A 77 0.74 3.26 -1.85
C GLY A 77 -0.29 2.32 -1.24
N VAL A 78 0.18 1.14 -0.82
CA VAL A 78 -0.60 0.26 0.03
C VAL A 78 0.32 -0.24 1.11
N LEU A 79 -0.12 -0.13 2.35
CA LEU A 79 0.41 -0.98 3.40
C LEU A 79 -0.04 -2.38 3.00
N ALA A 80 0.87 -3.35 3.02
CA ALA A 80 0.46 -4.75 2.98
C ALA A 80 -0.28 -5.02 4.30
N ILE A 81 -1.53 -4.60 4.39
CA ILE A 81 -2.49 -5.10 5.38
C ILE A 81 -3.15 -6.29 4.67
N PRO A 82 -2.93 -7.54 5.13
CA PRO A 82 -3.69 -8.71 4.70
C PRO A 82 -5.20 -8.53 5.03
N PRO A 83 -6.10 -9.40 4.54
CA PRO A 83 -7.34 -9.05 3.83
C PRO A 83 -8.50 -8.45 4.64
N CYS A 84 -8.31 -8.07 5.90
CA CYS A 84 -9.31 -7.32 6.65
C CYS A 84 -8.66 -6.49 7.76
N ALA A 85 -9.30 -5.38 8.13
CA ALA A 85 -8.92 -4.62 9.32
C ALA A 85 -9.12 -5.52 10.56
N GLY A 86 -8.03 -6.05 11.11
CA GLY A 86 -8.04 -6.94 12.27
C GLY A 86 -7.31 -8.27 12.09
N ASP A 87 -7.05 -8.71 10.85
CA ASP A 87 -6.17 -9.86 10.57
C ASP A 87 -4.71 -9.43 10.81
N THR A 88 -4.15 -9.90 11.92
CA THR A 88 -2.81 -9.52 12.36
C THR A 88 -1.78 -10.61 12.09
N ASP A 89 -2.20 -11.87 11.93
CA ASP A 89 -1.26 -12.99 11.70
C ASP A 89 -1.16 -13.44 10.22
N GLY A 90 -2.03 -12.89 9.37
CA GLY A 90 -2.00 -12.99 7.91
C GLY A 90 -2.64 -14.26 7.35
N ASP A 91 -3.53 -14.91 8.08
CA ASP A 91 -4.22 -16.14 7.65
C ASP A 91 -5.57 -15.92 6.93
N SER A 92 -5.94 -14.65 6.73
CA SER A 92 -7.08 -14.19 5.91
C SER A 92 -8.47 -14.34 6.53
N ASP A 93 -8.55 -14.49 7.84
CA ASP A 93 -9.76 -14.29 8.63
C ASP A 93 -9.47 -13.48 9.90
N VAL A 94 -10.53 -13.08 10.63
CA VAL A 94 -10.41 -12.46 11.95
C VAL A 94 -10.85 -13.48 12.99
N ASP A 95 -9.89 -14.05 13.74
CA ASP A 95 -10.15 -15.03 14.78
C ASP A 95 -9.35 -14.78 16.09
N PHE A 96 -9.17 -15.80 16.93
CA PHE A 96 -8.43 -15.67 18.19
C PHE A 96 -6.91 -15.69 18.01
N SER A 97 -6.38 -16.18 16.90
CA SER A 97 -4.95 -16.16 16.60
C SER A 97 -4.46 -14.73 16.40
N ASP A 98 -5.33 -13.85 15.90
CA ASP A 98 -5.12 -12.41 15.78
C ASP A 98 -4.98 -11.67 17.11
N LEU A 99 -5.41 -12.28 18.22
CA LEU A 99 -5.26 -11.68 19.55
C LEU A 99 -3.81 -11.73 20.07
N ASN A 100 -2.98 -12.63 19.54
CA ASN A 100 -1.65 -12.89 20.12
C ASN A 100 -0.65 -11.77 19.85
N ILE A 101 -0.77 -11.05 18.73
CA ILE A 101 0.08 -9.88 18.45
C ILE A 101 -0.23 -8.71 19.40
N LEU A 102 -1.47 -8.61 19.91
CA LEU A 102 -1.90 -7.61 20.90
C LEU A 102 -1.55 -8.00 22.35
N LEU A 103 -1.37 -9.28 22.65
CA LEU A 103 -1.02 -9.78 23.98
C LEU A 103 0.49 -9.81 24.27
N ASP A 104 1.33 -9.80 23.23
CA ASP A 104 2.79 -9.85 23.36
C ASP A 104 3.40 -8.51 23.84
N ASN A 105 2.62 -7.42 23.82
CA ASN A 105 3.05 -6.05 24.13
C ASN A 105 2.31 -5.39 25.31
N TRP A 106 1.73 -6.17 26.23
CA TRP A 106 1.28 -5.63 27.53
C TRP A 106 2.48 -5.19 28.38
N GLY A 107 3.09 -4.05 28.06
CA GLY A 107 4.09 -3.41 28.91
C GLY A 107 5.21 -2.57 28.28
N THR A 108 5.11 -2.05 27.04
CA THR A 108 6.12 -1.07 26.58
C THR A 108 5.49 0.18 25.97
N THR A 109 5.68 1.29 26.67
CA THR A 109 5.36 2.66 26.27
C THR A 109 5.90 2.98 24.86
N GLY A 110 5.01 3.07 23.88
CA GLY A 110 5.29 3.44 22.48
C GLY A 110 3.97 3.54 21.70
N PRO A 111 3.94 4.22 20.54
CA PRO A 111 2.72 4.53 19.76
C PRO A 111 2.17 3.32 18.97
N GLU A 112 2.25 2.12 19.54
CA GLU A 112 1.80 0.89 18.89
C GLU A 112 0.56 0.37 19.65
N GLY A 113 -0.61 0.44 19.01
CA GLY A 113 -1.89 -0.05 19.56
C GLY A 113 -2.82 1.02 20.17
N ASP A 114 -2.77 2.27 19.70
CA ASP A 114 -3.72 3.35 20.05
C ASP A 114 -4.49 3.70 18.75
N VAL A 115 -5.70 3.15 18.59
CA VAL A 115 -6.47 3.27 17.34
C VAL A 115 -7.33 4.54 17.29
N ASP A 116 -7.67 5.15 18.43
CA ASP A 116 -8.47 6.38 18.49
C ASP A 116 -7.69 7.67 18.79
N GLY A 117 -6.40 7.55 19.10
CA GLY A 117 -5.42 8.62 19.14
C GLY A 117 -5.43 9.42 20.44
N ASP A 118 -5.86 8.83 21.55
CA ASP A 118 -5.96 9.49 22.86
C ASP A 118 -4.71 9.32 23.75
N GLY A 119 -3.77 8.46 23.34
CA GLY A 119 -2.43 8.34 23.90
C GLY A 119 -2.22 7.24 24.94
N ASP A 120 -3.21 6.36 25.19
CA ASP A 120 -3.06 5.14 25.98
C ASP A 120 -3.57 3.91 25.18
N VAL A 121 -2.95 2.73 25.38
CA VAL A 121 -3.47 1.46 24.82
C VAL A 121 -4.64 1.01 25.69
N ASP A 122 -5.86 0.91 25.13
CA ASP A 122 -7.05 0.62 25.92
C ASP A 122 -7.86 -0.62 25.47
N PHE A 123 -8.78 -1.04 26.33
CA PHE A 123 -9.63 -2.21 26.10
C PHE A 123 -10.77 -1.94 25.11
N ILE A 124 -10.95 -0.69 24.66
CA ILE A 124 -12.01 -0.28 23.74
C ILE A 124 -11.63 -0.57 22.28
N ASP A 125 -10.34 -0.71 21.98
CA ASP A 125 -9.81 -1.24 20.71
C ASP A 125 -10.22 -2.70 20.42
N LEU A 126 -10.78 -3.41 21.42
CA LEU A 126 -11.28 -4.78 21.26
C LEU A 126 -12.63 -4.86 20.51
N ASP A 127 -13.35 -3.74 20.34
CA ASP A 127 -14.68 -3.73 19.69
C ASP A 127 -14.59 -3.98 18.17
N ILE A 128 -13.48 -3.57 17.54
CA ILE A 128 -13.20 -3.85 16.11
C ILE A 128 -13.08 -5.36 15.86
N LEU A 129 -12.50 -6.11 16.81
CA LEU A 129 -12.35 -7.57 16.73
C LEU A 129 -13.68 -8.30 17.01
N LEU A 130 -14.54 -7.77 17.88
CA LEU A 130 -15.84 -8.37 18.20
C LEU A 130 -16.89 -8.16 17.10
N ASP A 131 -16.84 -7.03 16.38
CA ASP A 131 -17.79 -6.71 15.30
C ASP A 131 -17.52 -7.51 14.00
N ASN A 132 -16.27 -7.92 13.77
CA ASN A 132 -15.85 -8.68 12.58
C ASN A 132 -15.69 -10.19 12.81
N TRP A 133 -15.96 -10.64 14.03
CA TRP A 133 -15.68 -12.00 14.44
C TRP A 133 -16.49 -13.06 13.66
N GLY A 134 -15.78 -13.97 12.99
CA GLY A 134 -16.38 -15.04 12.20
C GLY A 134 -16.98 -14.61 10.85
N ASN A 135 -16.76 -13.36 10.43
CA ASN A 135 -16.98 -12.96 9.05
C ASN A 135 -15.71 -13.25 8.25
N GLY A 136 -15.78 -14.25 7.36
CA GLY A 136 -14.74 -14.42 6.35
C GLY A 136 -14.70 -13.20 5.41
N CYS A 137 -13.51 -12.86 4.94
CA CYS A 137 -13.28 -11.80 3.95
C CYS A 137 -14.01 -12.07 2.63
#